data_AF-A0A655Z8N6-F1
#
_entry.id   AF-A0A655Z8N6-F1
#
_cell.length_a   1.000
_cell.length_b   1.000
_cell.length_c   1.000
_cell.angle_alpha   90.00
_cell.angle_beta   90.00
_cell.angle_gamma   90.00
#
_symmetry.space_group_name_H-M   'P 1'
#
loop_
_entity.id
_entity.type
_entity.pdbx_description
1 polymer ?
#
loop_
_entity_poly.entity_id
_entity_poly.type
_entity_poly.pdbx_seq_one_letter_code
_entity_poly.pdbx_strand_id
1 'polypeptide(L)'
;MLRCDQLGLTLLNFHPGSHLQQVSEEACLATIAESINLAHRQVPNVIAVIENTAGQGSNLGWRFEHLAAIIDQVEDKERVGVCLDTCHTFAAGYDLRTKAACDETFAEFERVVGMHYLRAMHINDSKGKLASRVDRHHSLGMGEIGWECFEYIAQDARFNGIPLILETIDPDIWATEIATLRKFSTQKEN
;
A
#
# COMPACT_ATOMS: atom_id res chain seq x y z
N MET A 1 7.13 -4.45 -16.25
CA MET A 1 5.85 -4.95 -16.79
C MET A 1 6.01 -6.10 -17.79
N LEU A 2 6.88 -6.02 -18.82
CA LEU A 2 7.06 -7.12 -19.80
C LEU A 2 7.31 -8.50 -19.18
N ARG A 3 8.15 -8.59 -18.15
CA ARG A 3 8.39 -9.87 -17.44
C ARG A 3 7.14 -10.41 -16.73
N CYS A 4 6.32 -9.53 -16.16
CA CYS A 4 5.05 -9.93 -15.55
C CYS A 4 4.12 -10.53 -16.61
N ASP A 5 3.98 -9.84 -17.74
CA ASP A 5 3.18 -10.30 -18.88
C ASP A 5 3.64 -11.67 -19.40
N GLN A 6 4.96 -11.85 -19.60
CA GLN A 6 5.56 -13.12 -20.02
C GLN A 6 5.32 -14.27 -19.02
N LEU A 7 5.19 -13.96 -17.73
CA LEU A 7 4.93 -14.93 -16.68
C LEU A 7 3.43 -15.13 -16.42
N GLY A 8 2.55 -14.43 -17.14
CA GLY A 8 1.10 -14.43 -16.90
C GLY A 8 0.68 -13.75 -15.60
N LEU A 9 1.53 -12.90 -15.01
CA LEU A 9 1.23 -12.10 -13.84
C LEU A 9 0.51 -10.81 -14.25
N THR A 10 -0.54 -10.46 -13.52
CA THR A 10 -1.43 -9.33 -13.85
C THR A 10 -1.15 -8.07 -13.04
N LEU A 11 -0.38 -8.13 -11.96
CA LEU A 11 -0.08 -7.00 -11.08
C LEU A 11 1.43 -6.76 -11.02
N LEU A 12 1.83 -5.48 -11.04
CA LEU A 12 3.19 -5.06 -10.73
C LEU A 12 3.15 -3.93 -9.70
N ASN A 13 3.56 -4.25 -8.47
CA ASN A 13 3.72 -3.30 -7.38
C ASN A 13 5.04 -2.51 -7.51
N PHE A 14 5.01 -1.21 -7.22
CA PHE A 14 6.19 -0.35 -7.20
C PHE A 14 5.98 0.91 -6.34
N HIS A 15 7.07 1.42 -5.75
CA HIS A 15 7.09 2.75 -5.15
C HIS A 15 7.10 3.82 -6.25
N PRO A 16 6.31 4.91 -6.13
CA PRO A 16 6.07 5.85 -7.22
C PRO A 16 7.33 6.58 -7.68
N GLY A 17 8.17 7.05 -6.74
CA GLY A 17 9.42 7.74 -7.07
C GLY A 17 9.78 8.84 -6.09
N SER A 18 10.85 9.58 -6.42
CA SER A 18 11.42 10.62 -5.57
C SER A 18 11.85 11.84 -6.37
N HIS A 19 11.59 13.05 -5.86
CA HIS A 19 11.88 14.29 -6.57
C HIS A 19 13.33 14.79 -6.40
N LEU A 20 14.12 14.15 -5.54
CA LEU A 20 15.55 14.42 -5.29
C LEU A 20 15.89 15.87 -4.94
N GLN A 21 14.90 16.66 -4.51
CA GLN A 21 15.01 18.12 -4.30
C GLN A 21 15.42 18.90 -5.56
N GLN A 22 15.25 18.31 -6.75
CA GLN A 22 15.63 18.92 -8.04
C GLN A 22 14.43 19.42 -8.83
N VAL A 23 13.24 18.89 -8.55
CA VAL A 23 11.97 19.29 -9.17
C VAL A 23 10.88 19.43 -8.10
N SER A 24 9.78 20.10 -8.44
CA SER A 24 8.60 20.16 -7.58
C SER A 24 7.95 18.77 -7.43
N GLU A 25 7.19 18.58 -6.35
CA GLU A 25 6.40 17.34 -6.19
C GLU A 25 5.47 17.14 -7.39
N GLU A 26 4.76 18.18 -7.82
CA GLU A 26 3.86 18.16 -8.98
C GLU A 26 4.54 17.66 -10.26
N ALA A 27 5.72 18.20 -10.58
CA ALA A 27 6.48 17.77 -11.76
C ALA A 27 6.95 16.31 -11.66
N CYS A 28 7.31 15.86 -10.45
CA CYS A 28 7.68 14.47 -10.21
C CYS A 28 6.47 13.54 -10.36
N LEU A 29 5.31 13.88 -9.78
CA LEU A 29 4.07 13.11 -9.92
C LEU A 29 3.63 12.98 -11.38
N ALA A 30 3.70 14.08 -12.16
CA ALA A 30 3.43 14.05 -13.60
C ALA A 30 4.40 13.14 -14.37
N THR A 31 5.68 13.16 -14.02
CA THR A 31 6.69 12.25 -14.61
C THR A 31 6.38 10.78 -14.31
N ILE A 32 5.88 10.49 -13.11
CA ILE A 32 5.50 9.12 -12.71
C ILE A 32 4.28 8.66 -13.51
N ALA A 33 3.25 9.51 -13.63
CA ALA A 33 2.07 9.20 -14.44
C ALA A 33 2.42 8.94 -15.91
N GLU A 34 3.27 9.77 -16.53
CA GLU A 34 3.72 9.54 -17.90
C GLU A 34 4.54 8.24 -18.02
N SER A 35 5.33 7.89 -17.02
CA SER A 35 6.07 6.62 -16.99
C SER A 35 5.13 5.41 -16.97
N ILE A 36 4.01 5.50 -16.26
CA ILE A 36 2.95 4.48 -16.27
C ILE A 36 2.31 4.40 -17.65
N ASN A 37 1.94 5.53 -18.26
CA ASN A 37 1.36 5.57 -19.61
C ASN A 37 2.30 4.95 -20.65
N LEU A 38 3.61 5.25 -20.58
CA LEU A 38 4.64 4.64 -21.42
C LEU A 38 4.69 3.11 -21.24
N ALA A 39 4.66 2.63 -20.00
CA ALA A 39 4.73 1.20 -19.70
C ALA A 39 3.45 0.45 -20.13
N HIS A 40 2.27 1.07 -19.98
CA HIS A 40 0.99 0.57 -20.46
C HIS A 40 0.94 0.38 -21.97
N ARG A 41 1.70 1.15 -22.75
CA ARG A 41 1.83 0.97 -24.20
C ARG A 41 2.66 -0.25 -24.60
N GLN A 42 3.48 -0.78 -23.68
CA GLN A 42 4.38 -1.90 -23.96
C GLN A 42 3.76 -3.27 -23.68
N VAL A 43 2.73 -3.34 -22.84
CA VAL A 43 2.06 -4.59 -22.48
C VAL A 43 0.55 -4.38 -22.35
N PRO A 44 -0.29 -5.37 -22.68
CA PRO A 44 -1.74 -5.20 -22.65
C PRO A 44 -2.36 -5.40 -21.26
N ASN A 45 -1.86 -6.34 -20.44
CA ASN A 45 -2.67 -6.92 -19.35
C ASN A 45 -2.10 -6.74 -17.94
N VAL A 46 -0.98 -6.04 -17.78
CA VAL A 46 -0.38 -5.82 -16.45
C VAL A 46 -0.90 -4.49 -15.89
N ILE A 47 -1.38 -4.52 -14.65
CA ILE A 47 -1.85 -3.37 -13.88
C ILE A 47 -0.65 -2.78 -13.11
N ALA A 48 -0.43 -1.48 -13.26
CA ALA A 48 0.53 -0.72 -12.47
C ALA A 48 -0.05 -0.45 -11.07
N VAL A 49 0.52 -1.07 -10.04
CA VAL A 49 0.06 -0.95 -8.65
C VAL A 49 1.02 -0.03 -7.88
N ILE A 50 0.57 1.18 -7.58
CA ILE A 50 1.35 2.22 -6.91
C ILE A 50 1.31 1.97 -5.40
N GLU A 51 2.45 1.70 -4.79
CA GLU A 51 2.54 1.53 -3.34
C GLU A 51 2.69 2.89 -2.65
N ASN A 52 1.96 3.12 -1.56
CA ASN A 52 2.26 4.28 -0.71
C ASN A 52 3.61 4.08 0.01
N THR A 53 4.29 5.18 0.34
CA THR A 53 5.61 5.10 0.98
C THR A 53 5.60 5.77 2.35
N ALA A 54 6.61 5.49 3.18
CA ALA A 54 6.81 6.22 4.44
C ALA A 54 7.20 7.70 4.22
N GLY A 55 7.51 8.11 2.99
CA GLY A 55 7.95 9.47 2.68
C GLY A 55 9.36 9.78 3.17
N GLN A 56 10.28 8.81 3.21
CA GLN A 56 11.67 9.07 3.56
C GLN A 56 12.33 10.02 2.55
N GLY A 57 13.11 10.99 3.04
CA GLY A 57 13.86 11.91 2.19
C GLY A 57 12.97 12.70 1.23
N SER A 58 13.10 12.39 -0.08
CA SER A 58 12.33 13.02 -1.16
C SER A 58 11.36 12.06 -1.85
N ASN A 59 11.08 10.91 -1.24
CA ASN A 59 10.11 9.94 -1.76
C ASN A 59 8.70 10.51 -1.70
N LEU A 60 7.94 10.34 -2.79
CA LEU A 60 6.53 10.68 -2.90
C LEU A 60 5.64 9.46 -2.66
N GLY A 61 4.32 9.61 -2.78
CA GLY A 61 3.36 8.55 -2.49
C GLY A 61 3.02 8.36 -1.01
N TRP A 62 3.60 9.16 -0.11
CA TRP A 62 3.30 9.08 1.33
C TRP A 62 1.97 9.72 1.74
N ARG A 63 1.40 10.59 0.90
CA ARG A 63 0.03 11.11 1.05
C ARG A 63 -0.88 10.40 0.07
N PHE A 64 -2.12 10.13 0.46
CA PHE A 64 -3.13 9.60 -0.45
C PHE A 64 -3.37 10.55 -1.65
N GLU A 65 -3.25 11.86 -1.45
CA GLU A 65 -3.35 12.86 -2.52
C GLU A 65 -2.26 12.70 -3.58
N HIS A 66 -1.07 12.19 -3.22
CA HIS A 66 -0.04 11.88 -4.22
C HIS A 66 -0.48 10.75 -5.13
N LEU A 67 -1.11 9.71 -4.57
CA LEU A 67 -1.59 8.55 -5.32
C LEU A 67 -2.73 8.98 -6.26
N ALA A 68 -3.70 9.74 -5.74
CA ALA A 68 -4.79 10.30 -6.54
C ALA A 68 -4.27 11.16 -7.70
N ALA A 69 -3.31 12.06 -7.44
CA ALA A 69 -2.73 12.94 -8.45
C ALA A 69 -2.00 12.17 -9.58
N ILE A 70 -1.39 11.02 -9.27
CA ILE A 70 -0.80 10.15 -10.29
C ILE A 70 -1.92 9.47 -11.10
N ILE A 71 -2.90 8.86 -10.43
CA ILE A 71 -4.03 8.15 -11.06
C ILE A 71 -4.83 9.07 -12.00
N ASP A 72 -5.05 10.31 -11.60
CA ASP A 72 -5.78 11.30 -12.41
C ASP A 72 -5.14 11.51 -13.78
N GLN A 73 -3.81 11.48 -13.84
CA GLN A 73 -3.00 11.69 -15.03
C GLN A 73 -2.71 10.41 -15.83
N VAL A 74 -3.01 9.22 -15.27
CA VAL A 74 -2.94 7.96 -16.03
C VAL A 74 -4.11 7.88 -17.02
N GLU A 75 -3.81 7.57 -18.27
CA GLU A 75 -4.79 7.49 -19.37
C GLU A 75 -5.75 6.29 -19.18
N ASP A 76 -5.17 5.11 -18.97
CA ASP A 76 -5.89 3.85 -18.79
C ASP A 76 -6.09 3.54 -17.31
N LYS A 77 -7.19 4.06 -16.75
CA LYS A 77 -7.54 3.94 -15.34
C LYS A 77 -7.97 2.53 -14.92
N GLU A 78 -8.28 1.65 -15.87
CA GLU A 78 -8.58 0.24 -15.55
C GLU A 78 -7.31 -0.54 -15.21
N ARG A 79 -6.15 -0.07 -15.69
CA ARG A 79 -4.84 -0.70 -15.46
C ARG A 79 -3.94 0.03 -14.48
N VAL A 80 -4.50 0.88 -13.62
CA VAL A 80 -3.81 1.43 -12.45
C VAL A 80 -4.52 1.05 -11.17
N GLY A 81 -3.76 0.89 -10.10
CA GLY A 81 -4.29 0.67 -8.76
C GLY A 81 -3.27 1.03 -7.69
N VAL A 82 -3.62 0.74 -6.44
CA VAL A 82 -2.81 1.06 -5.26
C VAL A 82 -2.54 -0.18 -4.43
N CYS A 83 -1.32 -0.26 -3.90
CA CYS A 83 -0.99 -1.10 -2.75
C CYS A 83 -0.87 -0.21 -1.52
N LEU A 84 -1.59 -0.55 -0.45
CA LEU A 84 -1.37 0.09 0.85
C LEU A 84 -0.46 -0.79 1.70
N ASP A 85 0.69 -0.25 2.06
CA ASP A 85 1.58 -0.81 3.07
C ASP A 85 1.25 -0.21 4.44
N THR A 86 0.93 -1.04 5.44
CA THR A 86 0.52 -0.57 6.76
C THR A 86 1.64 0.11 7.54
N CYS A 87 2.89 -0.33 7.40
CA CYS A 87 4.04 0.32 8.03
C CYS A 87 4.29 1.69 7.40
N HIS A 88 4.22 1.81 6.07
CA HIS A 88 4.36 3.07 5.36
C HIS A 88 3.24 4.04 5.69
N THR A 89 2.00 3.57 5.69
CA THR A 89 0.80 4.34 6.04
C THR A 89 0.96 4.94 7.44
N PHE A 90 1.37 4.11 8.41
CA PHE A 90 1.65 4.54 9.77
C PHE A 90 2.84 5.53 9.87
N ALA A 91 3.95 5.22 9.21
CA ALA A 91 5.13 6.09 9.20
C ALA A 91 4.86 7.45 8.53
N ALA A 92 3.92 7.50 7.57
CA ALA A 92 3.48 8.72 6.90
C ALA A 92 2.52 9.58 7.74
N GLY A 93 1.96 9.03 8.81
CA GLY A 93 1.15 9.76 9.80
C GLY A 93 -0.32 9.35 9.87
N TYR A 94 -0.74 8.32 9.15
CA TYR A 94 -2.08 7.75 9.25
C TYR A 94 -2.12 6.70 10.36
N ASP A 95 -2.91 6.94 11.42
CA ASP A 95 -2.92 6.07 12.57
C ASP A 95 -3.67 4.75 12.30
N LEU A 96 -3.11 3.64 12.77
CA LEU A 96 -3.63 2.29 12.61
C LEU A 96 -3.64 1.51 13.94
N ARG A 97 -3.36 2.16 15.07
CA ARG A 97 -3.17 1.47 16.36
C ARG A 97 -4.45 0.92 16.98
N THR A 98 -5.61 1.39 16.54
CA THR A 98 -6.91 0.96 17.05
C THR A 98 -7.88 0.77 15.90
N LYS A 99 -8.92 -0.05 16.08
CA LYS A 99 -9.98 -0.24 15.07
C LYS A 99 -10.60 1.09 14.60
N ALA A 100 -10.82 2.04 15.52
CA ALA A 100 -11.35 3.37 15.19
C ALA A 100 -10.38 4.21 14.34
N ALA A 101 -9.08 4.15 14.63
CA ALA A 101 -8.06 4.81 13.82
C ALA A 101 -7.95 4.19 12.41
N CYS A 102 -8.10 2.86 12.32
CA CYS A 102 -8.21 2.18 11.02
C CYS A 102 -9.43 2.68 10.23
N ASP A 103 -10.61 2.78 10.85
CA ASP A 103 -11.81 3.33 10.20
C ASP A 103 -11.57 4.73 9.65
N GLU A 104 -10.96 5.62 10.44
CA GLU A 104 -10.62 6.99 10.01
C GLU A 104 -9.65 6.99 8.82
N THR A 105 -8.56 6.22 8.91
CA THR A 105 -7.54 6.12 7.86
C THR A 105 -8.12 5.56 6.55
N PHE A 106 -8.88 4.47 6.60
CA PHE A 106 -9.46 3.87 5.40
C PHE A 106 -10.65 4.68 4.84
N ALA A 107 -11.38 5.43 5.67
CA ALA A 107 -12.36 6.39 5.20
C ALA A 107 -11.70 7.56 4.46
N GLU A 108 -10.54 8.01 4.93
CA GLU A 108 -9.75 9.02 4.21
C GLU A 108 -9.25 8.49 2.86
N PHE A 109 -8.73 7.26 2.83
CA PHE A 109 -8.31 6.62 1.59
C PHE A 109 -9.48 6.48 0.59
N GLU A 110 -10.65 6.05 1.04
CA GLU A 110 -11.87 5.99 0.22
C GLU A 110 -12.22 7.38 -0.34
N ARG A 111 -12.17 8.42 0.48
CA ARG A 111 -12.51 9.79 0.08
C ARG A 111 -11.53 10.35 -0.96
N VAL A 112 -10.23 10.07 -0.82
CA VAL A 112 -9.17 10.70 -1.63
C VAL A 112 -8.86 9.91 -2.89
N VAL A 113 -8.75 8.59 -2.76
CA VAL A 113 -8.36 7.68 -3.85
C VAL A 113 -9.53 6.81 -4.28
N GLY A 114 -10.25 6.23 -3.33
CA GLY A 114 -11.31 5.26 -3.57
C GLY A 114 -10.82 3.82 -3.45
N MET A 115 -11.52 3.02 -2.63
CA MET A 115 -11.23 1.61 -2.37
C MET A 115 -11.28 0.75 -3.65
N HIS A 116 -11.99 1.20 -4.68
CA HIS A 116 -12.03 0.54 -5.98
C HIS A 116 -10.69 0.55 -6.73
N TYR A 117 -9.71 1.37 -6.32
CA TYR A 117 -8.32 1.29 -6.80
C TYR A 117 -7.43 0.40 -5.93
N LEU A 118 -7.85 -0.04 -4.76
CA LEU A 118 -7.05 -0.95 -3.94
C LEU A 118 -6.90 -2.29 -4.68
N ARG A 119 -5.65 -2.70 -4.91
CA ARG A 119 -5.31 -3.94 -5.64
C ARG A 119 -4.45 -4.89 -4.82
N ALA A 120 -3.81 -4.41 -3.76
CA ALA A 120 -2.97 -5.19 -2.88
C ALA A 120 -2.82 -4.49 -1.53
N MET A 121 -2.36 -5.22 -0.53
CA MET A 121 -1.79 -4.63 0.67
C MET A 121 -0.51 -5.34 1.06
N HIS A 122 0.43 -4.57 1.58
CA HIS A 122 1.54 -5.09 2.36
C HIS A 122 1.20 -4.90 3.85
N ILE A 123 1.21 -6.00 4.59
CA ILE A 123 0.81 -6.05 5.99
C ILE A 123 2.05 -6.18 6.86
N ASN A 124 2.56 -5.03 7.27
CA ASN A 124 3.80 -4.86 8.02
C ASN A 124 3.52 -4.06 9.30
N ASP A 125 4.03 -4.53 10.44
CA ASP A 125 4.09 -3.69 11.64
C ASP A 125 5.28 -2.72 11.52
N SER A 126 5.36 -1.71 12.38
CA SER A 126 6.39 -0.67 12.32
C SER A 126 7.30 -0.69 13.54
N LYS A 127 8.62 -0.68 13.31
CA LYS A 127 9.61 -0.32 14.34
C LYS A 127 9.61 1.18 14.63
N GLY A 128 9.17 1.98 13.67
CA GLY A 128 9.11 3.44 13.77
C GLY A 128 7.84 3.90 14.46
N LYS A 129 7.88 5.08 15.07
CA LYS A 129 6.69 5.72 15.64
C LYS A 129 5.78 6.28 14.53
N LEU A 130 4.52 6.55 14.90
CA LEU A 130 3.56 7.27 14.05
C LEU A 130 4.19 8.55 13.50
N ALA A 131 4.00 8.83 12.21
CA ALA A 131 4.51 10.01 11.52
C ALA A 131 6.05 10.16 11.56
N SER A 132 6.80 9.08 11.84
CA SER A 132 8.27 9.13 11.89
C SER A 132 8.92 9.37 10.52
N ARG A 133 8.20 9.14 9.43
CA ARG A 133 8.71 9.08 8.06
C ARG A 133 9.89 8.11 7.91
N VAL A 134 9.91 7.04 8.71
CA VAL A 134 10.95 6.02 8.67
C VAL A 134 10.32 4.67 8.32
N ASP A 135 10.64 4.17 7.14
CA ASP A 135 10.37 2.79 6.72
C ASP A 135 11.32 1.83 7.45
N ARG A 136 10.78 1.14 8.47
CA ARG A 136 11.41 0.01 9.15
C ARG A 136 10.33 -0.95 9.64
N HIS A 137 10.15 -2.05 8.91
CA HIS A 137 9.15 -3.06 9.23
C HIS A 137 9.46 -3.79 10.56
N HIS A 138 8.42 -4.36 11.15
CA HIS A 138 8.47 -5.34 12.23
C HIS A 138 7.51 -6.51 11.94
N SER A 139 7.76 -7.65 12.57
CA SER A 139 6.78 -8.74 12.73
C SER A 139 5.48 -8.23 13.35
N LEU A 140 4.36 -8.84 12.97
CA LEU A 140 3.02 -8.43 13.37
C LEU A 140 2.83 -8.45 14.89
N GLY A 141 2.34 -7.34 15.43
CA GLY A 141 2.05 -7.18 16.86
C GLY A 141 3.27 -6.93 17.74
N MET A 142 4.46 -6.83 17.14
CA MET A 142 5.73 -6.61 17.85
C MET A 142 6.24 -5.17 17.70
N GLY A 143 5.57 -4.37 16.87
CA GLY A 143 5.90 -2.97 16.63
C GLY A 143 4.90 -2.00 17.26
N GLU A 144 4.91 -0.78 16.75
CA GLU A 144 4.12 0.35 17.24
C GLU A 144 2.67 0.35 16.70
N ILE A 145 2.34 -0.47 15.68
CA ILE A 145 0.96 -0.60 15.16
C ILE A 145 0.17 -1.59 16.02
N GLY A 146 0.74 -2.76 16.33
CA GLY A 146 0.08 -3.78 17.13
C GLY A 146 -0.94 -4.64 16.36
N TRP A 147 -1.55 -5.59 17.06
CA TRP A 147 -2.43 -6.60 16.44
C TRP A 147 -3.80 -6.06 15.97
N GLU A 148 -4.30 -4.97 16.55
CA GLU A 148 -5.66 -4.48 16.25
C GLU A 148 -5.86 -4.13 14.77
N CYS A 149 -4.86 -3.52 14.12
CA CYS A 149 -4.88 -3.22 12.68
C CYS A 149 -5.06 -4.49 11.84
N PHE A 150 -4.29 -5.53 12.17
CA PHE A 150 -4.26 -6.76 11.39
C PHE A 150 -5.51 -7.62 11.60
N GLU A 151 -6.07 -7.57 12.82
CA GLU A 151 -7.40 -8.14 13.09
C GLU A 151 -8.49 -7.40 12.30
N TYR A 152 -8.47 -6.06 12.31
CA TYR A 152 -9.39 -5.22 11.54
C TYR A 152 -9.37 -5.56 10.05
N ILE A 153 -8.17 -5.60 9.44
CA ILE A 153 -8.00 -5.94 8.02
C ILE A 153 -8.50 -7.37 7.73
N ALA A 154 -8.21 -8.33 8.61
CA ALA A 154 -8.61 -9.72 8.41
C ALA A 154 -10.13 -9.95 8.49
N GLN A 155 -10.88 -9.08 9.19
CA GLN A 155 -12.32 -9.20 9.38
C GLN A 155 -13.15 -8.41 8.35
N ASP A 156 -12.53 -7.44 7.67
CA ASP A 156 -13.23 -6.53 6.77
C ASP A 156 -13.27 -7.04 5.32
N ALA A 157 -14.48 -7.15 4.77
CA ALA A 157 -14.72 -7.67 3.43
C ALA A 157 -14.17 -6.79 2.31
N ARG A 158 -13.86 -5.51 2.56
CA ARG A 158 -13.26 -4.60 1.58
C ARG A 158 -11.86 -5.04 1.13
N PHE A 159 -11.16 -5.84 1.94
CA PHE A 159 -9.82 -6.34 1.64
C PHE A 159 -9.83 -7.76 1.03
N ASN A 160 -11.01 -8.31 0.73
CA ASN A 160 -11.13 -9.62 0.09
C ASN A 160 -10.77 -9.57 -1.41
N GLY A 161 -10.24 -10.68 -1.92
CA GLY A 161 -9.98 -10.84 -3.36
C GLY A 161 -8.72 -10.13 -3.87
N ILE A 162 -7.95 -9.50 -2.97
CA ILE A 162 -6.64 -8.90 -3.27
C ILE A 162 -5.51 -9.64 -2.54
N PRO A 163 -4.27 -9.65 -3.05
CA PRO A 163 -3.11 -10.13 -2.32
C PRO A 163 -2.87 -9.29 -1.05
N LEU A 164 -2.77 -9.97 0.09
CA LEU A 164 -2.28 -9.44 1.37
C LEU A 164 -0.92 -10.09 1.64
N ILE A 165 0.16 -9.33 1.56
CA ILE A 165 1.54 -9.84 1.55
C ILE A 165 2.28 -9.41 2.81
N LEU A 166 2.95 -10.36 3.46
CA LEU A 166 3.89 -10.07 4.55
C LEU A 166 5.25 -9.70 3.96
N GLU A 167 5.82 -8.59 4.42
CA GLU A 167 7.23 -8.24 4.23
C GLU A 167 7.88 -8.01 5.61
N THR A 168 7.37 -8.75 6.60
CA THR A 168 7.83 -8.71 7.99
C THR A 168 9.26 -9.27 8.11
N ILE A 169 9.95 -8.86 9.16
CA ILE A 169 11.41 -9.01 9.29
C ILE A 169 11.91 -10.43 9.59
N ASP A 170 11.01 -11.35 9.94
CA ASP A 170 11.36 -12.68 10.42
C ASP A 170 10.59 -13.77 9.64
N PRO A 171 11.20 -14.31 8.57
CA PRO A 171 10.57 -15.34 7.75
C PRO A 171 10.28 -16.65 8.49
N ASP A 172 10.99 -16.93 9.58
CA ASP A 172 10.83 -18.20 10.32
C ASP A 172 9.46 -18.27 11.01
N ILE A 173 8.81 -17.12 11.23
CA ILE A 173 7.48 -17.03 11.86
C ILE A 173 6.35 -16.68 10.89
N TRP A 174 6.60 -16.53 9.58
CA TRP A 174 5.55 -16.20 8.61
C TRP A 174 4.38 -17.19 8.63
N ALA A 175 4.66 -18.48 8.78
CA ALA A 175 3.59 -19.49 8.89
C ALA A 175 2.66 -19.22 10.09
N THR A 176 3.21 -18.75 11.21
CA THR A 176 2.48 -18.39 12.43
C THR A 176 1.70 -17.09 12.25
N GLU A 177 2.30 -16.07 11.62
CA GLU A 177 1.62 -14.80 11.29
C GLU A 177 0.42 -15.05 10.36
N ILE A 178 0.61 -15.80 9.27
CA ILE A 178 -0.46 -16.19 8.34
C ILE A 178 -1.56 -16.99 9.05
N ALA A 179 -1.19 -17.95 9.89
CA ALA A 179 -2.16 -18.76 10.64
C ALA A 179 -2.99 -17.90 11.60
N THR A 180 -2.40 -16.86 12.18
CA THR A 180 -3.09 -15.96 13.11
C THR A 180 -4.08 -15.06 12.37
N LEU A 181 -3.67 -14.46 11.25
CA LEU A 181 -4.57 -13.68 10.37
C LEU A 181 -5.78 -14.50 9.91
N ARG A 182 -5.57 -15.77 9.53
CA ARG A 182 -6.66 -16.68 9.14
C ARG A 182 -7.62 -17.01 10.29
N LYS A 183 -7.17 -16.99 11.54
CA LYS A 183 -8.07 -17.18 12.69
C LYS A 183 -9.00 -15.98 12.81
N PHE A 184 -8.47 -14.75 12.73
CA PHE A 184 -9.28 -13.53 12.80
C PHE A 184 -10.37 -13.49 11.72
N SER A 185 -10.07 -13.90 10.49
CA SER A 185 -11.06 -13.89 9.40
C SER A 185 -12.24 -14.87 9.60
N THR A 186 -12.09 -15.87 10.48
CA THR A 186 -13.15 -16.84 10.82
C THR A 186 -13.91 -16.49 12.09
N GLN A 187 -13.35 -15.61 12.91
CA GLN A 187 -13.97 -15.07 14.12
C GLN A 187 -14.70 -13.79 13.75
N LYS A 188 -15.88 -13.90 13.14
CA LYS A 188 -16.79 -12.74 13.09
C LYS A 188 -17.45 -12.61 14.45
N GLU A 189 -17.37 -11.42 15.04
CA GLU A 189 -18.15 -11.07 16.24
C GLU A 189 -19.62 -11.44 15.99
N ASN A 190 -20.19 -12.29 16.86
CA ASN A 190 -21.61 -12.64 16.87
C ASN A 190 -22.46 -11.44 17.28
#